data_AF-A0AAV8ZS86-F1
#
_entry.id   AF-A0AAV8ZS86-F1
#
_cell.length_a   1.000
_cell.length_b   1.000
_cell.length_c   1.000
_cell.angle_alpha   90.00
_cell.angle_beta   90.00
_cell.angle_gamma   90.00
#
_symmetry.space_group_name_H-M   'P 1'
#
loop_
_entity.id
_entity.type
_entity.pdbx_description
1 polymer ?
#
loop_
_entity_poly.entity_id
_entity_poly.type
_entity_poly.pdbx_seq_one_letter_code
_entity_poly.pdbx_strand_id
1 'polypeptide(L)'
;NGPAQTCIDYKKVELTSGDKKYIVNIHNDIRNHVASGQESRGTLGSQPPAADMYMLQWDNELSEIAQRWADQCIQINETRQHDICKRTERFEVGQNILTAITTDIALPELSVLILNWYKQVVNVIPSDVDYFIGIRRGKFLIGQYTQLVWAETKYVGCGMALFKESNSTNEENDLYHHRLVCNYGPTGNIIGQMVYQRGAPCSKCPTGECDSVRTNLCRDLKKNKDYIKEIPFTKKGATTQTNISIFNDNTKLFNTKVNSSLCLNPDELNNMTNTNYTKCIIGIGSDKTNGTAFNSSTKTSTSSMKKKGKSLNYTPITSVSENTVQYNITVNKSAFQEVNKIEKIILLTTETNP
;
A
#
# COMPACT_ATOMS: atom_id res chain seq x y z
N ASN A 1 -28.12 -5.19 0.50
CA ASN A 1 -27.24 -6.34 0.81
C ASN A 1 -26.80 -6.24 2.26
N GLY A 2 -27.16 -7.23 3.06
CA GLY A 2 -26.86 -7.33 4.49
C GLY A 2 -26.48 -8.78 4.83
N PRO A 3 -26.41 -9.14 6.12
CA PRO A 3 -26.07 -10.50 6.52
C PRO A 3 -27.02 -11.55 5.93
N ALA A 4 -26.54 -12.77 5.75
CA ALA A 4 -27.40 -13.89 5.37
C ALA A 4 -28.51 -14.09 6.41
N GLN A 5 -29.68 -14.56 5.98
CA GLN A 5 -30.82 -14.82 6.88
C GLN A 5 -30.51 -15.89 7.95
N THR A 6 -29.51 -16.73 7.70
CA THR A 6 -29.02 -17.77 8.61
C THR A 6 -28.08 -17.24 9.69
N CYS A 7 -27.67 -15.96 9.62
CA CYS A 7 -26.83 -15.36 10.65
C CYS A 7 -27.61 -15.18 11.96
N ILE A 8 -27.07 -15.67 13.07
CA ILE A 8 -27.63 -15.51 14.41
C ILE A 8 -26.77 -14.49 15.18
N ASP A 9 -27.41 -13.56 15.90
CA ASP A 9 -26.77 -12.50 16.69
C ASP A 9 -25.63 -11.77 15.96
N TYR A 10 -25.86 -11.50 14.67
CA TYR A 10 -24.88 -10.87 13.81
C TYR A 10 -24.55 -9.45 14.26
N LYS A 11 -23.24 -9.17 14.31
CA LYS A 11 -22.69 -7.83 14.45
C LYS A 11 -21.71 -7.58 13.31
N LYS A 12 -22.01 -6.56 12.51
CA LYS A 12 -21.10 -6.04 11.50
C LYS A 12 -19.87 -5.46 12.20
N VAL A 13 -18.68 -5.90 11.80
CA VAL A 13 -17.42 -5.36 12.32
C VAL A 13 -16.85 -4.42 11.26
N GLU A 14 -16.84 -3.12 11.55
CA GLU A 14 -16.28 -2.13 10.64
C GLU A 14 -14.78 -1.95 10.89
N LEU A 15 -13.95 -2.38 9.95
CA LEU A 15 -12.51 -2.14 9.99
C LEU A 15 -12.22 -0.65 9.81
N THR A 16 -11.61 -0.04 10.83
CA THR A 16 -11.22 1.37 10.80
C THR A 16 -10.06 1.62 9.83
N SER A 17 -9.79 2.87 9.49
CA SER A 17 -8.59 3.23 8.72
C SER A 17 -7.28 2.79 9.41
N GLY A 18 -7.28 2.72 10.74
CA GLY A 18 -6.16 2.18 11.52
C GLY A 18 -5.97 0.69 11.28
N ASP A 19 -7.07 -0.08 11.31
CA ASP A 19 -7.06 -1.54 11.08
C ASP A 19 -6.61 -1.88 9.66
N LYS A 20 -7.16 -1.20 8.65
CA LYS A 20 -6.78 -1.38 7.25
C LYS A 20 -5.28 -1.18 7.05
N LYS A 21 -4.73 -0.11 7.63
CA LYS A 21 -3.29 0.17 7.60
C LYS A 21 -2.49 -0.89 8.35
N TYR A 22 -2.97 -1.33 9.52
CA TYR A 22 -2.33 -2.36 10.31
C TYR A 22 -2.26 -3.70 9.55
N ILE A 23 -3.36 -4.12 8.93
CA ILE A 23 -3.45 -5.33 8.11
C ILE A 23 -2.42 -5.28 6.97
N VAL A 24 -2.35 -4.19 6.21
CA VAL A 24 -1.33 -4.04 5.16
C VAL A 24 0.08 -4.10 5.74
N ASN A 25 0.33 -3.44 6.86
CA ASN A 25 1.64 -3.42 7.50
C ASN A 25 2.09 -4.82 7.93
N ILE A 26 1.27 -5.56 8.68
CA ILE A 26 1.65 -6.89 9.15
C ILE A 26 1.88 -7.87 7.99
N HIS A 27 1.08 -7.79 6.92
CA HIS A 27 1.31 -8.58 5.71
C HIS A 27 2.67 -8.25 5.08
N ASN A 28 2.98 -6.95 4.95
CA ASN A 28 4.24 -6.53 4.36
C ASN A 28 5.45 -6.79 5.27
N ASP A 29 5.29 -6.77 6.58
CA ASP A 29 6.35 -7.11 7.53
C ASP A 29 6.68 -8.61 7.44
N ILE A 30 5.65 -9.47 7.33
CA ILE A 30 5.79 -10.90 7.03
C ILE A 30 6.53 -11.10 5.70
N ARG A 31 6.04 -10.46 4.62
CA ARG A 31 6.64 -10.59 3.28
C ARG A 31 8.10 -10.13 3.27
N ASN A 32 8.42 -9.03 3.95
CA ASN A 32 9.78 -8.49 4.02
C ASN A 32 10.73 -9.41 4.80
N HIS A 33 10.25 -10.07 5.86
CA HIS A 33 11.03 -11.05 6.62
C HIS A 33 11.26 -12.36 5.85
N VAL A 34 10.26 -12.83 5.10
CA VAL A 34 10.43 -14.01 4.24
C VAL A 34 11.34 -13.68 3.06
N ALA A 35 11.16 -12.53 2.42
CA ALA A 35 11.98 -12.11 1.28
C ALA A 35 13.46 -11.94 1.63
N SER A 36 13.79 -11.59 2.89
CA SER A 36 15.20 -11.52 3.34
C SER A 36 15.87 -12.89 3.49
N GLY A 37 15.10 -13.99 3.44
CA GLY A 37 15.59 -15.35 3.70
C GLY A 37 15.85 -15.64 5.18
N GLN A 38 15.36 -14.81 6.10
CA GLN A 38 15.57 -14.97 7.54
C GLN A 38 14.50 -15.83 8.24
N GLU A 39 13.42 -16.17 7.55
CA GLU A 39 12.38 -17.06 8.10
C GLU A 39 12.89 -18.50 8.12
N SER A 40 13.28 -18.99 9.30
CA SER A 40 13.97 -20.27 9.49
C SER A 40 13.07 -21.45 9.84
N ARG A 41 11.76 -21.24 10.05
CA ARG A 41 10.87 -22.28 10.60
C ARG A 41 10.36 -23.31 9.59
N GLY A 42 10.70 -23.17 8.31
CA GLY A 42 10.26 -24.10 7.26
C GLY A 42 10.70 -25.55 7.51
N THR A 43 9.87 -26.50 7.09
CA THR A 43 10.26 -27.93 7.11
C THR A 43 11.36 -28.14 6.07
N LEU A 44 12.39 -28.93 6.42
CA LEU A 44 13.56 -29.18 5.56
C LEU A 44 14.40 -27.93 5.21
N GLY A 45 14.21 -26.80 5.91
CA GLY A 45 15.10 -25.65 5.82
C GLY A 45 14.38 -24.30 5.91
N SER A 46 15.18 -23.25 6.04
CA SER A 46 14.69 -21.87 5.96
C SER A 46 13.97 -21.60 4.64
N GLN A 47 13.03 -20.66 4.68
CA GLN A 47 12.42 -20.14 3.46
C GLN A 47 13.49 -19.40 2.65
N PRO A 48 13.64 -19.71 1.35
CA PRO A 48 14.65 -19.06 0.52
C PRO A 48 14.35 -17.56 0.37
N PRO A 49 15.35 -16.69 0.16
CA PRO A 49 15.12 -15.28 -0.10
C PRO A 49 14.37 -15.07 -1.42
N ALA A 50 13.58 -13.99 -1.50
CA ALA A 50 12.71 -13.69 -2.62
C ALA A 50 13.24 -12.51 -3.44
N ALA A 51 13.37 -12.69 -4.75
CA ALA A 51 13.93 -11.71 -5.67
C ALA A 51 12.91 -10.67 -6.17
N ASP A 52 11.63 -10.99 -6.11
CA ASP A 52 10.54 -10.30 -6.84
C ASP A 52 9.29 -10.01 -5.97
N MET A 53 9.41 -10.13 -4.64
CA MET A 53 8.28 -9.99 -3.71
C MET A 53 7.70 -8.56 -3.71
N TYR A 54 6.49 -8.35 -4.21
CA TYR A 54 5.86 -7.02 -4.18
C TYR A 54 5.41 -6.60 -2.78
N MET A 55 5.44 -5.29 -2.52
CA MET A 55 4.74 -4.69 -1.39
C MET A 55 3.23 -4.63 -1.66
N LEU A 56 2.42 -5.14 -0.71
CA LEU A 56 0.97 -5.08 -0.75
C LEU A 56 0.44 -3.68 -0.46
N GLN A 57 -0.71 -3.38 -1.04
CA GLN A 57 -1.48 -2.18 -0.80
C GLN A 57 -2.92 -2.52 -0.45
N TRP A 58 -3.58 -1.65 0.32
CA TRP A 58 -4.99 -1.82 0.59
C TRP A 58 -5.83 -1.60 -0.67
N ASP A 59 -6.87 -2.41 -0.84
CA ASP A 59 -7.82 -2.30 -1.93
C ASP A 59 -9.26 -2.37 -1.42
N ASN A 60 -10.04 -1.32 -1.70
CA ASN A 60 -11.40 -1.18 -1.19
C ASN A 60 -12.38 -2.16 -1.87
N GLU A 61 -12.23 -2.42 -3.18
CA GLU A 61 -13.08 -3.37 -3.90
C GLU A 61 -12.91 -4.77 -3.31
N LEU A 62 -11.66 -5.20 -3.08
CA LEU A 62 -11.37 -6.48 -2.43
C LEU A 62 -11.94 -6.57 -1.01
N SER A 63 -11.86 -5.47 -0.25
CA SER A 63 -12.41 -5.38 1.10
C SER A 63 -13.92 -5.51 1.13
N GLU A 64 -14.62 -4.84 0.20
CA GLU A 64 -16.08 -4.96 0.09
C GLU A 64 -16.51 -6.38 -0.28
N ILE A 65 -15.81 -7.04 -1.20
CA ILE A 65 -16.06 -8.45 -1.54
C ILE A 65 -15.82 -9.35 -0.32
N ALA A 66 -14.71 -9.12 0.41
CA ALA A 66 -14.38 -9.89 1.60
C ALA A 66 -15.42 -9.71 2.71
N GLN A 67 -15.90 -8.48 2.91
CA GLN A 67 -16.98 -8.19 3.87
C GLN A 67 -18.27 -8.90 3.48
N ARG A 68 -18.67 -8.86 2.20
CA ARG A 68 -19.85 -9.60 1.73
C ARG A 68 -19.77 -11.08 2.04
N TRP A 69 -18.59 -11.69 1.94
CA TRP A 69 -18.39 -13.09 2.30
C TRP A 69 -18.43 -13.32 3.82
N ALA A 70 -17.84 -12.44 4.62
CA ALA A 70 -17.91 -12.50 6.08
C ALA A 70 -19.36 -12.42 6.58
N ASP A 71 -20.18 -11.59 5.94
CA ASP A 71 -21.61 -11.38 6.23
C ASP A 71 -22.48 -12.61 5.92
N GLN A 72 -21.94 -13.67 5.31
CA GLN A 72 -22.70 -14.90 5.04
C GLN A 72 -22.80 -15.83 6.26
N CYS A 73 -22.01 -15.60 7.32
CA CYS A 73 -22.03 -16.39 8.55
C CYS A 73 -21.95 -17.91 8.38
N ILE A 74 -21.30 -18.37 7.30
CA ILE A 74 -21.12 -19.80 6.97
C ILE A 74 -20.56 -20.54 8.19
N GLN A 75 -21.25 -21.55 8.71
CA GLN A 75 -20.79 -22.28 9.89
C GLN A 75 -19.56 -23.16 9.54
N ILE A 76 -18.72 -23.51 10.52
CA ILE A 76 -17.46 -24.24 10.25
C ILE A 76 -17.65 -25.65 9.68
N ASN A 77 -18.81 -26.25 9.90
CA ASN A 77 -19.19 -27.57 9.40
C ASN A 77 -19.78 -27.53 7.99
N GLU A 78 -20.01 -26.34 7.42
CA GLU A 78 -20.53 -26.21 6.07
C GLU A 78 -19.45 -26.50 5.03
N THR A 79 -19.87 -27.03 3.87
CA THR A 79 -18.96 -27.46 2.80
C THR A 79 -18.34 -26.28 2.04
N ARG A 80 -19.07 -25.17 1.90
CA ARG A 80 -18.64 -24.00 1.11
C ARG A 80 -18.03 -22.93 2.01
N GLN A 81 -16.80 -23.17 2.46
CA GLN A 81 -16.07 -22.20 3.29
C GLN A 81 -15.57 -20.99 2.49
N HIS A 82 -15.31 -21.14 1.19
CA HIS A 82 -14.72 -20.08 0.35
C HIS A 82 -15.72 -19.48 -0.66
N ASP A 83 -15.51 -18.20 -0.97
CA ASP A 83 -16.31 -17.50 -1.97
C ASP A 83 -15.90 -17.91 -3.39
N ILE A 84 -16.84 -18.42 -4.18
CA ILE A 84 -16.59 -18.74 -5.60
C ILE A 84 -16.84 -17.53 -6.51
N CYS A 85 -17.49 -16.47 -6.01
CA CYS A 85 -17.91 -15.29 -6.75
C CYS A 85 -17.08 -14.04 -6.40
N LYS A 86 -15.81 -14.24 -6.04
CA LYS A 86 -14.90 -13.17 -5.56
C LYS A 86 -14.09 -12.47 -6.67
N ARG A 87 -14.24 -12.90 -7.93
CA ARG A 87 -13.51 -12.36 -9.07
C ARG A 87 -13.86 -10.88 -9.29
N THR A 88 -12.86 -10.08 -9.67
CA THR A 88 -13.06 -8.69 -10.13
C THR A 88 -12.83 -8.58 -11.63
N GLU A 89 -13.13 -7.42 -12.21
CA GLU A 89 -12.76 -7.12 -13.60
C GLU A 89 -11.24 -7.04 -13.79
N ARG A 90 -10.50 -6.71 -12.72
CA ARG A 90 -9.05 -6.49 -12.77
C ARG A 90 -8.24 -7.78 -12.77
N PHE A 91 -8.69 -8.81 -12.03
CA PHE A 91 -7.95 -10.05 -11.85
C PHE A 91 -8.78 -11.13 -11.13
N GLU A 92 -8.29 -12.37 -11.20
CA GLU A 92 -8.67 -13.43 -10.27
C GLU A 92 -8.25 -13.07 -8.84
N VAL A 93 -9.02 -13.53 -7.85
CA VAL A 93 -8.85 -13.14 -6.45
C VAL A 93 -8.57 -14.36 -5.57
N GLY A 94 -7.48 -14.30 -4.80
CA GLY A 94 -7.16 -15.26 -3.75
C GLY A 94 -7.91 -14.94 -2.46
N GLN A 95 -8.03 -15.88 -1.53
CA GLN A 95 -8.77 -15.66 -0.29
C GLN A 95 -8.23 -16.47 0.89
N ASN A 96 -7.93 -15.79 1.98
CA ASN A 96 -7.73 -16.41 3.28
C ASN A 96 -8.92 -16.12 4.18
N ILE A 97 -9.34 -17.14 4.93
CA ILE A 97 -10.41 -17.05 5.93
C ILE A 97 -9.86 -17.62 7.23
N LEU A 98 -10.10 -16.93 8.33
CA LEU A 98 -9.94 -17.48 9.67
C LEU A 98 -11.21 -17.21 10.46
N THR A 99 -11.62 -18.20 11.23
CA THR A 99 -12.70 -18.04 12.21
C THR A 99 -12.15 -18.46 13.56
N ALA A 100 -12.07 -17.52 14.50
CA ALA A 100 -11.85 -17.84 15.91
C ALA A 100 -13.21 -18.06 16.57
N ILE A 101 -13.37 -19.15 17.31
CA ILE A 101 -14.61 -19.49 18.02
C ILE A 101 -14.35 -19.35 19.51
N THR A 102 -15.09 -18.47 20.18
CA THR A 102 -14.89 -18.13 21.59
C THR A 102 -16.23 -17.85 22.27
N THR A 103 -16.29 -17.96 23.59
CA THR A 103 -17.43 -17.45 24.37
C THR A 103 -17.41 -15.94 24.54
N ASP A 104 -16.25 -15.31 24.33
CA ASP A 104 -16.09 -13.86 24.36
C ASP A 104 -16.59 -13.22 23.06
N ILE A 105 -17.29 -12.09 23.19
CA ILE A 105 -17.76 -11.24 22.09
C ILE A 105 -16.75 -10.16 21.71
N ALA A 106 -15.71 -9.94 22.53
CA ALA A 106 -14.64 -9.01 22.25
C ALA A 106 -13.82 -9.51 21.05
N LEU A 107 -13.54 -8.60 20.12
CA LEU A 107 -12.79 -8.93 18.91
C LEU A 107 -11.35 -9.32 19.27
N PRO A 108 -10.82 -10.44 18.75
CA PRO A 108 -9.43 -10.77 18.92
C PRO A 108 -8.54 -9.77 18.18
N GLU A 109 -7.30 -9.62 18.64
CA GLU A 109 -6.33 -8.81 17.91
C GLU A 109 -6.15 -9.33 16.47
N LEU A 110 -6.16 -8.41 15.50
CA LEU A 110 -5.91 -8.73 14.08
C LEU A 110 -4.57 -9.46 13.88
N SER A 111 -3.59 -9.16 14.74
CA SER A 111 -2.28 -9.80 14.79
C SER A 111 -2.41 -11.33 14.95
N VAL A 112 -3.23 -11.77 15.90
CA VAL A 112 -3.44 -13.18 16.24
C VAL A 112 -4.05 -13.92 15.06
N LEU A 113 -5.00 -13.28 14.37
CA LEU A 113 -5.66 -13.89 13.22
C LEU A 113 -4.71 -14.04 12.02
N ILE A 114 -4.00 -12.97 11.65
CA ILE A 114 -3.10 -13.00 10.48
C ILE A 114 -1.89 -13.89 10.74
N LEU A 115 -1.33 -13.87 11.96
CA LEU A 115 -0.23 -14.75 12.34
C LEU A 115 -0.65 -16.21 12.38
N ASN A 116 -1.94 -16.53 12.52
CA ASN A 116 -2.42 -17.91 12.39
C ASN A 116 -2.16 -18.48 10.99
N TRP A 117 -2.47 -17.69 9.95
CA TRP A 117 -2.13 -18.06 8.57
C TRP A 117 -0.62 -18.21 8.39
N TYR A 118 0.16 -17.31 8.98
CA TYR A 118 1.62 -17.33 8.90
C TYR A 118 2.24 -18.57 9.57
N LYS A 119 1.64 -19.10 10.65
CA LYS A 119 2.13 -20.31 11.33
C LYS A 119 2.23 -21.52 10.41
N GLN A 120 1.51 -21.56 9.28
CA GLN A 120 1.62 -22.66 8.31
C GLN A 120 3.01 -22.77 7.67
N VAL A 121 3.87 -21.75 7.78
CA VAL A 121 5.27 -21.78 7.32
C VAL A 121 6.02 -23.02 7.80
N VAL A 122 5.70 -23.51 9.01
CA VAL A 122 6.35 -24.68 9.59
C VAL A 122 6.18 -25.94 8.75
N ASN A 123 5.15 -26.00 7.90
CA ASN A 123 4.85 -27.15 7.06
C ASN A 123 5.35 -26.98 5.61
N VAL A 124 5.89 -25.81 5.26
CA VAL A 124 6.34 -25.47 3.91
C VAL A 124 7.77 -25.92 3.71
N ILE A 125 8.04 -26.57 2.58
CA ILE A 125 9.40 -26.94 2.18
C ILE A 125 9.89 -26.04 1.04
N PRO A 126 11.21 -25.87 0.85
CA PRO A 126 11.72 -25.00 -0.21
C PRO A 126 11.18 -25.30 -1.62
N SER A 127 10.90 -26.56 -1.96
CA SER A 127 10.35 -26.91 -3.28
C SER A 127 8.91 -26.44 -3.49
N ASP A 128 8.13 -26.25 -2.42
CA ASP A 128 6.78 -25.69 -2.53
C ASP A 128 6.81 -24.23 -3.02
N VAL A 129 7.91 -23.51 -2.73
CA VAL A 129 8.16 -22.15 -3.21
C VAL A 129 8.49 -22.14 -4.70
N ASP A 130 9.31 -23.07 -5.17
CA ASP A 130 9.71 -23.15 -6.58
C ASP A 130 8.56 -23.59 -7.48
N TYR A 131 7.73 -24.50 -6.96
CA TYR A 131 6.65 -25.11 -7.70
C TYR A 131 5.48 -25.44 -6.77
N PHE A 132 4.49 -24.55 -6.77
CA PHE A 132 3.32 -24.70 -5.93
C PHE A 132 2.42 -25.83 -6.45
N ILE A 133 2.35 -26.94 -5.71
CA ILE A 133 1.55 -28.12 -6.09
C ILE A 133 0.14 -28.12 -5.51
N GLY A 134 -0.16 -27.23 -4.56
CA GLY A 134 -1.46 -27.11 -3.95
C GLY A 134 -1.43 -26.57 -2.52
N ILE A 135 -2.62 -26.30 -1.99
CA ILE A 135 -2.82 -25.68 -0.67
C ILE A 135 -2.50 -26.60 0.52
N ARG A 136 -2.14 -27.86 0.25
CA ARG A 136 -1.86 -28.89 1.25
C ARG A 136 -0.60 -29.66 0.89
N ARG A 137 0.16 -30.01 1.93
CA ARG A 137 1.24 -30.98 1.88
C ARG A 137 0.87 -32.18 2.75
N GLY A 138 0.37 -33.23 2.11
CA GLY A 138 -0.27 -34.35 2.81
C GLY A 138 -1.44 -33.84 3.66
N LYS A 139 -1.40 -34.11 4.98
CA LYS A 139 -2.43 -33.62 5.92
C LYS A 139 -2.28 -32.15 6.33
N PHE A 140 -1.13 -31.53 6.08
CA PHE A 140 -0.82 -30.19 6.55
C PHE A 140 -1.31 -29.13 5.57
N LEU A 141 -1.84 -28.02 6.10
CA LEU A 141 -2.20 -26.84 5.32
C LEU A 141 -0.98 -25.94 5.14
N ILE A 142 -0.81 -25.45 3.91
CA ILE A 142 0.20 -24.44 3.54
C ILE A 142 -0.38 -23.25 2.78
N GLY A 143 -1.59 -23.41 2.21
CA GLY A 143 -2.19 -22.45 1.28
C GLY A 143 -2.40 -21.05 1.85
N GLN A 144 -2.66 -20.92 3.16
CA GLN A 144 -2.88 -19.59 3.75
C GLN A 144 -1.55 -18.84 3.88
N TYR A 145 -0.48 -19.55 4.25
CA TYR A 145 0.87 -18.99 4.23
C TYR A 145 1.31 -18.62 2.82
N THR A 146 1.19 -19.53 1.86
CA THR A 146 1.68 -19.26 0.49
C THR A 146 0.95 -18.09 -0.16
N GLN A 147 -0.33 -17.86 0.15
CA GLN A 147 -1.04 -16.66 -0.30
C GLN A 147 -0.49 -15.37 0.33
N LEU A 148 -0.11 -15.38 1.61
CA LEU A 148 0.50 -14.21 2.27
C LEU A 148 1.79 -13.78 1.59
N VAL A 149 2.59 -14.75 1.15
CA VAL A 149 3.93 -14.54 0.58
C VAL A 149 3.97 -14.73 -0.93
N TRP A 150 2.82 -14.70 -1.61
CA TRP A 150 2.79 -14.81 -3.07
C TRP A 150 3.37 -13.54 -3.71
N ALA A 151 4.50 -13.64 -4.42
CA ALA A 151 5.25 -12.48 -4.89
C ALA A 151 4.38 -11.53 -5.72
N GLU A 152 3.64 -12.06 -6.70
CA GLU A 152 2.86 -11.27 -7.65
C GLU A 152 1.60 -10.61 -7.09
N THR A 153 1.12 -11.05 -5.92
CA THR A 153 -0.01 -10.40 -5.25
C THR A 153 0.42 -8.99 -4.82
N LYS A 154 -0.39 -7.99 -5.15
CA LYS A 154 -0.11 -6.55 -4.94
C LYS A 154 -1.14 -5.86 -4.05
N TYR A 155 -2.31 -6.46 -3.91
CA TYR A 155 -3.46 -5.87 -3.26
C TYR A 155 -4.03 -6.82 -2.22
N VAL A 156 -4.44 -6.26 -1.08
CA VAL A 156 -5.20 -6.96 -0.05
C VAL A 156 -6.37 -6.10 0.39
N GLY A 157 -7.53 -6.72 0.56
CA GLY A 157 -8.70 -6.10 1.16
C GLY A 157 -9.41 -7.12 2.03
N CYS A 158 -9.77 -6.72 3.25
CA CYS A 158 -10.36 -7.63 4.22
C CYS A 158 -11.72 -7.14 4.72
N GLY A 159 -12.53 -8.07 5.22
CA GLY A 159 -13.78 -7.81 5.92
C GLY A 159 -13.89 -8.71 7.14
N MET A 160 -14.67 -8.28 8.13
CA MET A 160 -14.80 -8.99 9.40
C MET A 160 -16.25 -9.04 9.88
N ALA A 161 -16.65 -10.16 10.47
CA ALA A 161 -17.98 -10.34 11.03
C ALA A 161 -17.90 -11.09 12.36
N LEU A 162 -18.84 -10.76 13.25
CA LEU A 162 -19.11 -11.48 14.48
C LEU A 162 -20.52 -12.05 14.41
N PHE A 163 -20.68 -13.34 14.66
CA PHE A 163 -21.99 -14.00 14.69
C PHE A 163 -21.97 -15.20 15.63
N LYS A 164 -23.14 -15.59 16.15
CA LYS A 164 -23.30 -16.72 17.07
C LYS A 164 -23.36 -18.06 16.32
N GLU A 165 -22.83 -19.09 16.95
CA GLU A 165 -22.90 -20.47 16.44
C GLU A 165 -24.33 -21.01 16.51
N SER A 166 -24.77 -21.62 15.42
CA SER A 166 -26.16 -22.08 15.24
C SER A 166 -26.60 -23.19 16.21
N ASN A 167 -25.67 -24.01 16.69
CA ASN A 167 -25.96 -25.15 17.58
C ASN A 167 -25.74 -24.83 19.07
N SER A 168 -25.60 -23.55 19.45
CA SER A 168 -25.50 -23.18 20.87
C SER A 168 -26.86 -23.36 21.55
N THR A 169 -27.05 -24.47 22.27
CA THR A 169 -28.32 -24.81 22.94
C THR A 169 -28.41 -24.29 24.38
N ASN A 170 -27.32 -23.76 24.95
CA ASN A 170 -27.24 -23.32 26.34
C ASN A 170 -26.81 -21.85 26.37
N GLU A 171 -27.71 -20.95 26.76
CA GLU A 171 -27.46 -19.49 26.83
C GLU A 171 -26.26 -19.12 27.72
N GLU A 172 -25.89 -19.98 28.68
CA GLU A 172 -24.72 -19.79 29.55
C GLU A 172 -23.36 -20.06 28.86
N ASN A 173 -23.32 -20.66 27.66
CA ASN A 173 -22.09 -20.99 26.94
C ASN A 173 -22.17 -20.69 25.44
N ASP A 174 -22.76 -19.54 25.10
CA ASP A 174 -22.84 -19.12 23.70
C ASP A 174 -21.47 -19.00 23.04
N LEU A 175 -21.32 -19.67 21.89
CA LEU A 175 -20.13 -19.61 21.06
C LEU A 175 -20.32 -18.56 19.97
N TYR A 176 -19.31 -17.71 19.82
CA TYR A 176 -19.26 -16.64 18.83
C TYR A 176 -18.11 -16.86 17.86
N HIS A 177 -18.42 -16.70 16.58
CA HIS A 177 -17.48 -16.74 15.48
C HIS A 177 -16.95 -15.34 15.16
N HIS A 178 -15.67 -15.14 15.40
CA HIS A 178 -14.91 -13.97 14.95
C HIS A 178 -14.26 -14.30 13.61
N ARG A 179 -14.91 -13.90 12.52
CA ARG A 179 -14.48 -14.24 11.16
C ARG A 179 -13.76 -13.10 10.48
N LEU A 180 -12.50 -13.32 10.11
CA LEU A 180 -11.73 -12.46 9.23
C LEU A 180 -11.60 -13.11 7.85
N VAL A 181 -12.01 -12.39 6.82
CA VAL A 181 -11.82 -12.75 5.41
C VAL A 181 -10.87 -11.73 4.80
N CYS A 182 -9.79 -12.18 4.17
CA CYS A 182 -8.90 -11.33 3.37
C CYS A 182 -8.84 -11.84 1.94
N ASN A 183 -9.12 -10.95 0.99
CA ASN A 183 -9.01 -11.20 -0.44
C ASN A 183 -7.72 -10.59 -0.99
N TYR A 184 -7.12 -11.28 -1.97
CA TYR A 184 -5.78 -10.98 -2.49
C TYR A 184 -5.79 -10.85 -4.01
N GLY A 185 -5.17 -9.79 -4.52
CA GLY A 185 -5.21 -9.44 -5.94
C GLY A 185 -3.85 -9.03 -6.51
N PRO A 186 -3.46 -9.52 -7.70
CA PRO A 186 -3.97 -10.74 -8.34
C PRO A 186 -3.84 -11.98 -7.42
N THR A 187 -4.62 -13.02 -7.72
CA THR A 187 -4.63 -14.26 -6.94
C THR A 187 -3.24 -14.87 -6.81
N GLY A 188 -2.98 -15.47 -5.65
CA GLY A 188 -1.87 -16.40 -5.49
C GLY A 188 -2.32 -17.84 -5.65
N ASN A 189 -1.47 -18.76 -5.17
CA ASN A 189 -1.74 -20.20 -5.09
C ASN A 189 -2.16 -20.82 -6.43
N ILE A 190 -1.60 -20.32 -7.53
CA ILE A 190 -1.82 -20.89 -8.87
C ILE A 190 -0.98 -22.15 -8.98
N ILE A 191 -1.64 -23.31 -9.15
CA ILE A 191 -0.95 -24.59 -9.27
C ILE A 191 0.02 -24.54 -10.45
N GLY A 192 1.26 -24.97 -10.19
CA GLY A 192 2.33 -25.02 -11.16
C GLY A 192 3.13 -23.72 -11.33
N GLN A 193 2.79 -22.67 -10.59
CA GLN A 193 3.57 -21.44 -10.52
C GLN A 193 4.46 -21.40 -9.27
N MET A 194 5.45 -20.52 -9.28
CA MET A 194 6.28 -20.24 -8.11
C MET A 194 5.52 -19.35 -7.12
N VAL A 195 5.69 -19.60 -5.82
CA VAL A 195 5.18 -18.70 -4.78
C VAL A 195 5.92 -17.35 -4.85
N TYR A 196 7.23 -17.41 -5.05
CA TYR A 196 8.08 -16.27 -5.37
C TYR A 196 9.38 -16.76 -6.02
N GLN A 197 10.06 -15.91 -6.77
CA GLN A 197 11.33 -16.27 -7.39
C GLN A 197 12.46 -16.24 -6.35
N ARG A 198 13.22 -17.33 -6.23
CA ARG A 198 14.41 -17.33 -5.36
C ARG A 198 15.48 -16.37 -5.89
N GLY A 199 16.12 -15.65 -4.98
CA GLY A 199 17.30 -14.85 -5.29
C GLY A 199 17.54 -13.74 -4.28
N ALA A 200 18.56 -12.92 -4.52
CA ALA A 200 18.83 -11.76 -3.67
C ALA A 200 17.61 -10.82 -3.66
N PRO A 201 17.24 -10.25 -2.50
CA PRO A 201 16.12 -9.33 -2.41
C PRO A 201 16.15 -8.28 -3.51
N CYS A 202 15.00 -8.10 -4.15
CA CYS A 202 14.75 -7.14 -5.22
C CYS A 202 15.55 -7.30 -6.52
N SER A 203 16.40 -8.33 -6.65
CA SER A 203 17.19 -8.57 -7.86
C SER A 203 16.36 -8.86 -9.12
N LYS A 204 15.05 -9.13 -8.95
CA LYS A 204 14.08 -9.35 -10.02
C LYS A 204 12.86 -8.43 -9.92
N CYS A 205 12.95 -7.36 -9.11
CA CYS A 205 11.91 -6.33 -9.15
C CYS A 205 11.88 -5.65 -10.54
N PRO A 206 10.70 -5.28 -11.06
CA PRO A 206 10.61 -4.63 -12.37
C PRO A 206 11.40 -3.32 -12.47
N THR A 207 11.59 -2.65 -11.34
CA THR A 207 12.33 -1.39 -11.23
C THR A 207 13.81 -1.59 -10.92
N GLY A 208 14.22 -2.82 -10.58
CA GLY A 208 15.54 -3.10 -9.99
C GLY A 208 15.75 -2.54 -8.59
N GLU A 209 14.72 -1.96 -7.96
CA GLU A 209 14.84 -1.24 -6.69
C GLU A 209 13.92 -1.82 -5.61
N CYS A 210 14.45 -1.88 -4.38
CA CYS A 210 13.67 -2.15 -3.17
C CYS A 210 12.91 -0.90 -2.68
N ASP A 211 11.85 -1.13 -1.91
CA ASP A 211 11.23 -0.10 -1.10
C ASP A 211 12.19 0.45 -0.02
N SER A 212 12.10 1.75 0.29
CA SER A 212 13.02 2.41 1.21
C SER A 212 12.75 2.14 2.69
N VAL A 213 11.56 1.62 3.03
CA VAL A 213 11.18 1.25 4.39
C VAL A 213 11.27 -0.27 4.56
N ARG A 214 10.75 -1.02 3.59
CA ARG A 214 10.81 -2.49 3.55
C ARG A 214 11.77 -2.94 2.47
N THR A 215 13.05 -2.91 2.83
CA THR A 215 14.20 -3.02 1.93
C THR A 215 14.39 -4.39 1.27
N ASN A 216 13.45 -5.33 1.44
CA ASN A 216 13.46 -6.61 0.72
C ASN A 216 12.24 -6.78 -0.21
N LEU A 217 11.41 -5.75 -0.35
CA LEU A 217 10.20 -5.77 -1.18
C LEU A 217 10.34 -4.87 -2.40
N CYS A 218 9.73 -5.27 -3.51
CA CYS A 218 9.65 -4.45 -4.71
C CYS A 218 8.76 -3.23 -4.50
N ARG A 219 9.26 -2.08 -4.95
CA ARG A 219 8.50 -0.84 -5.03
C ARG A 219 7.51 -0.91 -6.20
N ASP A 220 6.23 -0.60 -5.96
CA ASP A 220 5.28 -0.34 -7.05
C ASP A 220 5.28 1.15 -7.41
N LEU A 221 5.87 1.50 -8.55
CA LEU A 221 5.98 2.87 -9.03
C LEU A 221 4.64 3.49 -9.48
N LYS A 222 3.55 2.71 -9.62
CA LYS A 222 2.27 3.28 -10.05
C LYS A 222 1.78 4.40 -9.11
N LYS A 223 2.08 4.31 -7.81
CA LYS A 223 1.76 5.38 -6.83
C LYS A 223 2.60 6.64 -6.96
N ASN A 224 3.84 6.56 -7.48
CA ASN A 224 4.65 7.79 -7.66
C ASN A 224 4.14 8.67 -8.80
N LYS A 225 3.36 8.13 -9.76
CA LYS A 225 2.69 8.97 -10.77
C LYS A 225 1.56 9.80 -10.16
N ASP A 226 0.87 9.31 -9.15
CA ASP A 226 -0.25 10.02 -8.51
C ASP A 226 0.21 11.22 -7.67
N TYR A 227 1.45 11.22 -7.19
CA TYR A 227 2.05 12.35 -6.46
C TYR A 227 2.80 13.34 -7.36
N ILE A 228 3.01 13.02 -8.64
CA ILE A 228 3.59 13.93 -9.63
C ILE A 228 2.43 14.56 -10.41
N LYS A 229 1.94 15.70 -9.94
CA LYS A 229 0.94 16.46 -10.68
C LYS A 229 1.64 17.38 -11.67
N GLU A 230 1.48 17.10 -12.96
CA GLU A 230 1.89 18.02 -14.01
C GLU A 230 0.96 19.24 -14.00
N ILE A 231 1.54 20.44 -13.93
CA ILE A 231 0.77 21.69 -13.93
C ILE A 231 0.98 22.40 -15.27
N PRO A 232 -0.06 22.57 -16.10
CA PRO A 232 0.00 23.41 -17.29
C PRO A 232 -0.08 24.90 -16.90
N PHE A 233 0.86 25.72 -17.36
CA PHE A 233 0.87 27.17 -17.15
C PHE A 233 0.64 27.92 -18.46
N THR A 234 -0.34 28.81 -18.51
CA THR A 234 -0.55 29.70 -19.66
C THR A 234 0.41 30.89 -19.58
N LYS A 235 1.31 31.03 -20.55
CA LYS A 235 2.23 32.19 -20.61
C LYS A 235 1.47 33.41 -21.12
N LYS A 236 1.31 34.45 -20.30
CA LYS A 236 1.06 35.82 -20.79
C LYS A 236 1.87 36.82 -19.97
N GLY A 237 3.12 37.06 -20.39
CA GLY A 237 3.91 38.27 -20.16
C GLY A 237 4.22 38.77 -18.74
N ALA A 238 3.63 38.21 -17.68
CA ALA A 238 3.77 38.68 -16.31
C ALA A 238 4.30 37.60 -15.38
N THR A 239 5.08 38.00 -14.37
CA THR A 239 5.56 37.14 -13.28
C THR A 239 4.37 36.74 -12.40
N THR A 240 3.61 35.75 -12.84
CA THR A 240 2.46 35.24 -12.09
C THR A 240 2.93 34.46 -10.85
N GLN A 241 2.55 34.96 -9.67
CA GLN A 241 2.64 34.20 -8.42
C GLN A 241 1.46 33.25 -8.33
N THR A 242 1.74 31.94 -8.30
CA THR A 242 0.71 30.91 -8.11
C THR A 242 0.75 30.42 -6.67
N ASN A 243 -0.38 30.52 -5.98
CA ASN A 243 -0.54 29.87 -4.68
C ASN A 243 -0.91 28.40 -4.90
N ILE A 244 -0.10 27.50 -4.37
CA ILE A 244 -0.33 26.07 -4.35
C ILE A 244 -0.78 25.69 -2.95
N SER A 245 -2.02 25.22 -2.83
CA SER A 245 -2.56 24.70 -1.58
C SER A 245 -2.80 23.19 -1.66
N ILE A 246 -2.37 22.47 -0.64
CA ILE A 246 -2.54 21.01 -0.51
C ILE A 246 -3.57 20.74 0.58
N PHE A 247 -4.51 19.85 0.30
CA PHE A 247 -5.60 19.50 1.22
C PHE A 247 -5.68 18.00 1.47
N ASN A 248 -6.23 17.66 2.64
CA ASN A 248 -6.63 16.32 3.07
C ASN A 248 -8.04 16.44 3.68
N ASP A 249 -9.04 15.75 3.13
CA ASP A 249 -10.44 15.79 3.60
C ASP A 249 -10.94 17.23 3.88
N ASN A 250 -10.71 18.15 2.94
CA ASN A 250 -10.98 19.60 3.03
C ASN A 250 -10.16 20.41 4.05
N THR A 251 -9.27 19.77 4.81
CA THR A 251 -8.32 20.43 5.70
C THR A 251 -7.11 20.92 4.92
N LYS A 252 -6.82 22.22 4.96
CA LYS A 252 -5.66 22.81 4.29
C LYS A 252 -4.37 22.43 5.03
N LEU A 253 -3.61 21.50 4.46
CA LEU A 253 -2.34 21.04 5.02
C LEU A 253 -1.21 22.04 4.78
N PHE A 254 -1.21 22.66 3.59
CA PHE A 254 -0.09 23.47 3.15
C PHE A 254 -0.52 24.57 2.17
N ASN A 255 0.27 25.67 2.13
CA ASN A 255 0.18 26.72 1.13
C ASN A 255 1.58 27.24 0.80
N THR A 256 1.92 27.36 -0.48
CA THR A 256 3.16 28.02 -0.91
C THR A 256 2.93 28.87 -2.15
N LYS A 257 3.83 29.82 -2.39
CA LYS A 257 3.85 30.65 -3.60
C LYS A 257 4.96 30.18 -4.52
N VAL A 258 4.64 29.94 -5.79
CA VAL A 258 5.61 29.59 -6.84
C VAL A 258 5.60 30.67 -7.90
N ASN A 259 6.78 31.16 -8.29
CA ASN A 259 6.95 32.13 -9.37
C ASN A 259 7.12 31.41 -10.70
N SER A 260 6.46 31.89 -11.74
CA SER A 260 6.57 31.34 -13.10
C SER A 260 7.98 31.46 -13.72
N SER A 261 8.84 32.34 -13.21
CA SER A 261 10.24 32.49 -13.62
C SER A 261 11.15 31.32 -13.21
N LEU A 262 10.65 30.39 -12.39
CA LEU A 262 11.37 29.21 -11.93
C LEU A 262 11.10 27.97 -12.79
N CYS A 263 10.26 28.07 -13.83
CA CYS A 263 9.93 26.98 -14.74
C CYS A 263 10.68 27.10 -16.07
N LEU A 264 11.12 25.96 -16.61
CA LEU A 264 11.89 25.92 -17.85
C LEU A 264 11.05 26.24 -19.09
N ASN A 265 11.70 26.84 -20.09
CA ASN A 265 11.05 27.36 -21.30
C ASN A 265 10.71 26.20 -22.28
N PRO A 266 9.58 26.26 -23.02
CA PRO A 266 9.04 25.13 -23.79
C PRO A 266 9.81 24.71 -25.05
N ASP A 267 10.90 25.38 -25.43
CA ASP A 267 11.62 25.13 -26.69
C ASP A 267 12.43 23.81 -26.68
N GLU A 268 12.51 23.12 -25.54
CA GLU A 268 13.25 21.86 -25.36
C GLU A 268 12.36 20.61 -25.42
N LEU A 269 11.03 20.76 -25.48
CA LEU A 269 10.08 19.63 -25.57
C LEU A 269 9.53 19.49 -27.00
N ASN A 270 10.48 19.30 -27.92
CA ASN A 270 10.37 19.29 -29.38
C ASN A 270 9.07 18.69 -29.97
N ASN A 271 8.52 19.41 -30.96
CA ASN A 271 7.70 18.87 -32.07
C ASN A 271 6.29 18.33 -31.79
N MET A 272 5.46 19.05 -31.01
CA MET A 272 4.00 18.94 -31.14
C MET A 272 3.32 20.32 -31.20
N THR A 273 2.45 20.46 -32.19
CA THR A 273 1.82 21.68 -32.68
C THR A 273 0.89 22.37 -31.66
N ASN A 274 1.15 23.65 -31.43
CA ASN A 274 0.18 24.71 -31.12
C ASN A 274 -0.53 24.71 -29.76
N THR A 275 0.22 24.73 -28.64
CA THR A 275 -0.36 25.18 -27.35
C THR A 275 0.65 25.98 -26.49
N ASN A 276 0.25 27.17 -26.03
CA ASN A 276 1.07 28.17 -25.31
C ASN A 276 1.28 27.84 -23.81
N TYR A 277 1.68 26.61 -23.47
CA TYR A 277 1.85 26.19 -22.08
C TYR A 277 3.32 25.98 -21.66
N THR A 278 3.67 26.39 -20.44
CA THR A 278 4.90 26.00 -19.74
C THR A 278 4.58 24.84 -18.79
N LYS A 279 5.42 23.80 -18.77
CA LYS A 279 5.24 22.61 -17.92
C LYS A 279 6.11 22.72 -16.66
N CYS A 280 5.53 22.62 -15.47
CA CYS A 280 6.31 22.55 -14.22
C CYS A 280 6.00 21.23 -13.49
N ILE A 281 7.07 20.57 -13.04
CA ILE A 281 7.01 19.32 -12.27
C ILE A 281 7.33 19.64 -10.81
N ILE A 282 6.45 19.23 -9.89
CA ILE A 282 6.64 19.43 -8.45
C ILE A 282 6.74 18.06 -7.78
N GLY A 283 7.89 17.77 -7.18
CA GLY A 283 8.12 16.57 -6.37
C GLY A 283 7.92 16.85 -4.88
N ILE A 284 7.19 15.96 -4.19
CA ILE A 284 7.04 15.98 -2.73
C ILE A 284 7.87 14.82 -2.16
N GLY A 285 8.97 15.13 -1.46
CA GLY A 285 9.90 14.14 -0.90
C GLY A 285 10.06 14.25 0.61
N SER A 286 10.33 13.12 1.29
CA SER A 286 10.78 13.09 2.69
C SER A 286 12.30 13.12 2.76
N ASP A 287 12.89 14.21 3.26
CA ASP A 287 14.31 14.17 3.64
C ASP A 287 14.48 13.67 5.07
N LYS A 288 15.25 12.59 5.21
CA LYS A 288 15.97 12.23 6.42
C LYS A 288 17.45 12.48 6.15
N THR A 289 18.01 13.64 6.51
CA THR A 289 19.45 13.74 6.84
C THR A 289 19.75 15.03 7.59
N ASN A 290 20.09 14.90 8.86
CA ASN A 290 21.17 15.70 9.44
C ASN A 290 22.47 15.01 9.02
N GLY A 291 23.21 15.63 8.10
CA GLY A 291 24.48 15.12 7.60
C GLY A 291 25.14 16.20 6.77
N THR A 292 26.37 16.53 7.14
CA THR A 292 27.25 17.57 6.61
C THR A 292 27.36 17.65 5.08
N ALA A 293 27.41 18.90 4.60
CA ALA A 293 27.80 19.42 3.29
C ALA A 293 28.54 18.50 2.30
N PHE A 294 28.04 18.46 1.06
CA PHE A 294 28.89 18.39 -0.14
C PHE A 294 28.89 19.76 -0.82
N ASN A 295 30.08 20.36 -0.83
CA ASN A 295 30.40 21.60 -1.52
C ASN A 295 30.81 21.27 -2.97
N SER A 296 30.15 21.87 -3.96
CA SER A 296 30.86 22.38 -5.13
C SER A 296 30.11 23.59 -5.70
N SER A 297 30.51 24.76 -5.20
CA SER A 297 30.53 26.06 -5.87
C SER A 297 29.64 26.24 -7.12
N THR A 298 28.51 26.91 -6.93
CA THR A 298 28.17 28.18 -7.60
C THR A 298 27.05 28.85 -6.81
N LYS A 299 27.23 30.14 -6.50
CA LYS A 299 26.28 30.94 -5.70
C LYS A 299 24.89 30.95 -6.36
N THR A 300 23.91 30.31 -5.76
CA THR A 300 22.49 30.66 -5.92
C THR A 300 21.84 30.75 -4.55
N SER A 301 21.14 31.86 -4.35
CA SER A 301 20.59 32.33 -3.08
C SER A 301 19.47 31.42 -2.56
N THR A 302 19.75 30.72 -1.46
CA THR A 302 18.71 30.14 -0.58
C THR A 302 17.88 31.28 0.01
N SER A 303 16.60 31.41 -0.35
CA SER A 303 15.71 32.35 0.32
C SER A 303 14.93 31.64 1.43
N SER A 304 15.00 32.17 2.64
CA SER A 304 14.23 31.69 3.79
C SER A 304 13.07 32.66 4.04
N MET A 305 11.82 32.21 3.94
CA MET A 305 10.67 32.97 4.43
C MET A 305 10.25 32.45 5.82
N LYS A 306 10.28 33.33 6.82
CA LYS A 306 9.74 33.07 8.17
C LYS A 306 8.33 33.63 8.27
N LYS A 307 7.33 32.79 8.55
CA LYS A 307 6.09 33.21 9.23
C LYS A 307 5.50 32.06 10.06
N LYS A 308 5.31 32.33 11.36
CA LYS A 308 4.73 31.49 12.45
C LYS A 308 4.85 29.96 12.26
N GLY A 309 5.96 29.41 12.78
CA GLY A 309 6.03 28.04 13.29
C GLY A 309 6.51 26.92 12.36
N LYS A 310 6.69 27.15 11.05
CA LYS A 310 7.23 26.14 10.12
C LYS A 310 8.21 26.79 9.14
N SER A 311 9.48 26.40 9.17
CA SER A 311 10.49 26.79 8.18
C SER A 311 10.52 25.80 7.03
N LEU A 312 10.57 26.31 5.80
CA LEU A 312 10.75 25.51 4.59
C LEU A 312 12.08 25.90 3.93
N ASN A 313 12.90 24.90 3.60
CA ASN A 313 14.06 25.06 2.74
C ASN A 313 13.74 24.35 1.42
N TYR A 314 14.12 24.97 0.31
CA TYR A 314 14.09 24.33 -1.01
C TYR A 314 15.53 24.33 -1.53
N THR A 315 15.90 23.25 -2.22
CA THR A 315 17.24 23.12 -2.81
C THR A 315 17.07 22.75 -4.28
N PRO A 316 17.69 23.48 -5.22
CA PRO A 316 17.73 23.06 -6.61
C PRO A 316 18.45 21.71 -6.71
N ILE A 317 17.86 20.74 -7.42
CA ILE A 317 18.59 19.51 -7.75
C ILE A 317 19.50 19.80 -8.93
N THR A 318 20.79 19.99 -8.69
CA THR A 318 21.80 20.09 -9.75
C THR A 318 22.38 18.70 -10.03
N SER A 319 21.64 17.86 -10.77
CA SER A 319 22.18 16.79 -11.63
C SER A 319 21.08 15.80 -12.04
N VAL A 320 20.37 16.12 -13.12
CA VAL A 320 19.84 15.11 -14.04
C VAL A 320 20.16 15.66 -15.43
N SER A 321 20.70 14.81 -16.30
CA SER A 321 21.17 15.13 -17.65
C SER A 321 20.21 16.04 -18.42
N GLU A 322 20.81 17.07 -19.03
CA GLU A 322 20.30 18.04 -20.01
C GLU A 322 18.85 18.54 -19.82
N ASN A 323 18.79 19.71 -19.16
CA ASN A 323 17.71 20.70 -19.16
C ASN A 323 16.38 20.32 -18.49
N THR A 324 16.44 19.76 -17.28
CA THR A 324 15.28 19.75 -16.36
C THR A 324 15.69 20.25 -14.97
N VAL A 325 15.15 21.40 -14.53
CA VAL A 325 15.30 21.89 -13.15
C VAL A 325 14.11 21.37 -12.34
N GLN A 326 14.36 20.37 -11.51
CA GLN A 326 13.39 19.84 -10.56
C GLN A 326 13.53 20.55 -9.20
N TYR A 327 12.40 20.91 -8.59
CA TYR A 327 12.36 21.42 -7.23
C TYR A 327 11.83 20.35 -6.28
N ASN A 328 12.59 20.07 -5.23
CA ASN A 328 12.11 19.32 -4.08
C ASN A 328 11.53 20.29 -3.05
N ILE A 329 10.28 20.08 -2.68
CA ILE A 329 9.66 20.78 -1.54
C ILE A 329 9.86 19.91 -0.30
N THR A 330 10.82 20.28 0.55
CA THR A 330 11.07 19.58 1.81
C THR A 330 10.16 20.13 2.90
N VAL A 331 9.21 19.31 3.36
CA VAL A 331 8.23 19.69 4.40
C VAL A 331 8.65 19.14 5.77
N ASN A 332 8.45 19.92 6.84
CA ASN A 332 8.76 19.52 8.21
C ASN A 332 8.03 18.21 8.61
N LYS A 333 8.72 17.35 9.36
CA LYS A 333 8.35 15.99 9.77
C LYS A 333 6.92 15.85 10.33
N SER A 334 6.39 16.86 11.01
CA SER A 334 5.02 16.83 11.56
C SER A 334 3.92 16.92 10.49
N ALA A 335 4.19 17.54 9.34
CA ALA A 335 3.27 17.58 8.20
C ALA A 335 3.46 16.39 7.24
N PHE A 336 4.57 15.65 7.35
CA PHE A 336 4.88 14.54 6.47
C PHE A 336 4.11 13.25 6.79
N GLN A 337 3.62 13.08 8.02
CA GLN A 337 2.83 11.90 8.41
C GLN A 337 1.46 11.82 7.70
N GLU A 338 1.00 12.91 7.07
CA GLU A 338 -0.29 13.00 6.39
C GLU A 338 -0.20 12.90 4.85
N VAL A 339 0.99 12.69 4.28
CA VAL A 339 1.19 12.65 2.82
C VAL A 339 0.42 11.50 2.16
N ASN A 340 0.19 10.40 2.88
CA ASN A 340 -0.64 9.27 2.41
C ASN A 340 -2.14 9.60 2.36
N LYS A 341 -2.55 10.82 2.71
CA LYS A 341 -3.95 11.30 2.75
C LYS A 341 -4.18 12.54 1.88
N ILE A 342 -3.25 12.89 0.99
CA ILE A 342 -3.47 14.02 0.07
C ILE A 342 -4.51 13.60 -0.95
N GLU A 343 -5.71 14.17 -0.85
CA GLU A 343 -6.79 13.93 -1.81
C GLU A 343 -6.78 14.92 -2.97
N LYS A 344 -6.35 16.17 -2.74
CA LYS A 344 -6.42 17.23 -3.76
C LYS A 344 -5.38 18.35 -3.59
N ILE A 345 -4.89 18.83 -4.73
CA ILE A 345 -4.08 20.06 -4.86
C ILE A 345 -4.91 21.11 -5.59
N ILE A 346 -5.09 22.29 -4.98
CA ILE A 346 -5.81 23.43 -5.54
C ILE A 346 -4.81 24.54 -5.89
N LEU A 347 -4.95 25.09 -7.09
CA LEU A 347 -4.14 26.17 -7.62
C LEU A 347 -4.98 27.45 -7.67
N LEU A 348 -4.45 28.53 -7.10
CA LEU A 348 -5.06 29.86 -7.18
C LEU A 348 -4.01 30.80 -7.75
N THR A 349 -4.25 31.29 -8.95
CA THR A 349 -3.42 32.30 -9.60
C THR A 349 -3.90 33.68 -9.22
N THR A 350 -2.99 34.53 -8.77
CA THR A 350 -3.24 35.97 -8.64
C THR A 350 -2.39 36.66 -9.69
N GLU A 351 -3.01 37.33 -10.65
CA GLU A 351 -2.30 38.26 -11.51
C GLU A 351 -1.87 39.46 -10.66
N THR A 352 -0.58 39.63 -10.48
CA THR A 352 -0.03 40.92 -10.07
C THR A 352 0.11 41.72 -11.36
N ASN A 353 -0.81 42.66 -11.60
CA ASN A 353 -0.66 43.63 -12.68
C ASN A 353 0.70 44.35 -12.54
N PRO A 354 1.38 44.65 -13.67
CA PRO A 354 2.68 45.32 -13.66
C PRO A 354 2.65 46.69 -12.97
#